data_AF-A0A4V1CXD8-F1
#
_entry.id   AF-A0A4V1CXD8-F1
#
_cell.length_a   1.000
_cell.length_b   1.000
_cell.length_c   1.000
_cell.angle_alpha   90.00
_cell.angle_beta   90.00
_cell.angle_gamma   90.00
#
_symmetry.space_group_name_H-M   'P 1'
#
loop_
_entity.id
_entity.type
_entity.pdbx_description
1 polymer ?
#
loop_
_entity_poly.entity_id
_entity_poly.type
_entity_poly.pdbx_seq_one_letter_code
_entity_poly.pdbx_strand_id
1 'polypeptide(L)'
;MDYLFKLADVALKSVGKKTFTLEDGHSMTISPSGDGKTMKIDIDDGESYKTRGSNSFVSQIVKILKNRGVAWWDETKEGQDNVYNVLSMYEQFEDVPQQERQDMLGNNCFVNSH
;
A
#
# COMPACT_ATOMS: atom_id res chain seq x y z
N MET A 1 -5.79 0.75 -12.02
CA MET A 1 -6.59 1.06 -10.81
C MET A 1 -7.10 -0.21 -10.14
N ASP A 2 -7.63 -1.19 -10.88
CA ASP A 2 -8.17 -2.44 -10.32
C ASP A 2 -7.23 -3.23 -9.42
N TYR A 3 -5.93 -3.28 -9.72
CA TYR A 3 -4.96 -4.04 -8.93
C TYR A 3 -4.74 -3.52 -7.51
N LEU A 4 -4.76 -2.19 -7.30
CA LEU A 4 -4.72 -1.61 -5.95
C LEU A 4 -5.94 -2.01 -5.12
N PHE A 5 -7.11 -2.10 -5.75
CA PHE A 5 -8.34 -2.55 -5.07
C PHE A 5 -8.33 -4.06 -4.81
N LYS A 6 -7.72 -4.87 -5.68
CA LYS A 6 -7.46 -6.29 -5.42
C LYS A 6 -6.57 -6.46 -4.19
N LEU A 7 -5.42 -5.78 -4.14
CA LEU A 7 -4.52 -5.83 -2.98
C LEU A 7 -5.18 -5.34 -1.69
N ALA A 8 -5.99 -4.30 -1.76
CA ALA A 8 -6.77 -3.83 -0.62
C ALA A 8 -7.81 -4.85 -0.13
N ASP A 9 -8.44 -5.60 -1.05
CA ASP A 9 -9.36 -6.69 -0.70
C ASP A 9 -8.62 -7.88 -0.06
N VAL A 10 -7.42 -8.21 -0.55
CA VAL A 10 -6.53 -9.20 0.07
C VAL A 10 -6.10 -8.74 1.46
N ALA A 11 -5.73 -7.47 1.63
CA ALA A 11 -5.36 -6.90 2.93
C ALA A 11 -6.49 -6.99 3.95
N LEU A 12 -7.74 -6.75 3.52
CA LEU A 12 -8.93 -6.88 4.35
C LEU A 12 -9.20 -8.31 4.84
N LYS A 13 -8.90 -9.29 3.99
CA LYS A 13 -9.05 -10.72 4.27
C LYS A 13 -7.81 -11.35 4.92
N SER A 14 -6.70 -10.62 4.96
CA SER A 14 -5.46 -11.09 5.56
C SER A 14 -5.61 -11.26 7.06
N VAL A 15 -4.84 -12.19 7.63
CA VAL A 15 -4.78 -12.43 9.08
C VAL A 15 -3.39 -12.05 9.55
N GLY A 16 -3.24 -10.79 9.97
CA GLY A 16 -1.98 -10.30 10.50
C GLY A 16 -1.83 -8.80 10.41
N LYS A 17 -1.16 -8.21 11.42
CA LYS A 17 -0.73 -6.82 11.36
C LYS A 17 0.50 -6.69 10.46
N LYS A 18 0.55 -5.65 9.65
CA LYS A 18 1.70 -5.25 8.85
C LYS A 18 2.17 -3.89 9.33
N THR A 19 3.47 -3.69 9.42
CA THR A 19 4.05 -2.40 9.81
C THR A 19 4.91 -1.91 8.67
N PHE A 20 4.68 -0.66 8.28
CA PHE A 20 5.38 0.06 7.24
C PHE A 20 6.10 1.24 7.90
N THR A 21 7.35 1.47 7.54
CA THR A 21 8.10 2.64 8.04
C THR A 21 7.95 3.75 7.02
N LEU A 22 7.37 4.87 7.42
CA LEU A 22 7.24 6.08 6.62
C LEU A 22 8.59 6.79 6.53
N GLU A 23 8.80 7.55 5.47
CA GLU A 23 9.99 8.35 5.19
C GLU A 23 10.24 9.41 6.27
N ASP A 24 9.18 9.86 6.94
CA ASP A 24 9.26 10.76 8.09
C ASP A 24 9.90 10.11 9.35
N GLY A 25 10.11 8.78 9.34
CA GLY A 25 10.67 7.97 10.42
C GLY A 25 9.64 7.25 11.29
N HIS A 26 8.35 7.57 11.16
CA HIS A 26 7.26 6.94 11.90
C HIS A 26 6.84 5.59 11.31
N SER A 27 6.38 4.71 12.19
CA SER A 27 5.87 3.38 11.88
C SER A 27 4.34 3.39 11.76
N MET A 28 3.86 3.13 10.55
CA MET A 28 2.45 2.91 10.24
C MET A 28 2.11 1.42 10.34
N THR A 29 1.29 1.05 11.33
CA THR A 29 0.80 -0.31 11.54
C THR A 29 -0.62 -0.47 11.01
N ILE A 30 -0.82 -1.41 10.11
CA ILE A 30 -2.07 -1.74 9.46
C ILE A 30 -2.54 -3.10 9.96
N SER A 31 -3.75 -3.13 10.53
CA SER A 31 -4.31 -4.30 11.21
C SER A 31 -5.73 -4.58 10.72
N PRO A 32 -6.00 -5.77 10.13
CA PRO A 32 -7.37 -6.19 9.86
C PRO A 32 -8.11 -6.46 11.16
N SER A 33 -9.40 -6.10 11.21
CA SER A 33 -10.24 -6.31 12.40
C SER A 33 -10.81 -7.74 12.49
N GLY A 34 -10.55 -8.59 11.48
CA GLY A 34 -11.01 -9.98 11.41
C GLY A 34 -12.44 -10.17 10.86
N ASP A 35 -13.17 -9.10 10.54
CA ASP A 35 -14.49 -9.17 9.90
C ASP A 35 -14.43 -9.24 8.36
N GLY A 36 -13.21 -9.20 7.79
CA GLY A 36 -12.99 -9.17 6.34
C GLY A 36 -13.37 -7.86 5.66
N LYS A 37 -13.75 -6.82 6.41
CA LYS A 37 -14.23 -5.54 5.85
C LYS A 37 -13.66 -4.32 6.56
N THR A 38 -13.10 -4.46 7.77
CA THR A 38 -12.62 -3.33 8.55
C THR A 38 -11.11 -3.40 8.74
N MET A 39 -10.42 -2.29 8.47
CA MET A 39 -9.01 -2.11 8.78
C MET A 39 -8.84 -1.04 9.86
N LYS A 40 -7.85 -1.26 10.70
CA LYS A 40 -7.31 -0.27 11.62
C LYS A 40 -5.91 0.12 11.15
N ILE A 41 -5.62 1.40 11.20
CA ILE A 41 -4.31 1.97 10.86
C ILE A 41 -3.87 2.77 12.07
N ASP A 42 -2.76 2.40 12.68
CA ASP A 42 -2.17 3.08 13.82
C ASP A 42 -0.79 3.63 13.41
N ILE A 43 -0.44 4.83 13.84
CA ILE A 43 0.88 5.41 13.63
C ILE A 43 1.49 5.69 15.01
N ASP A 44 2.79 5.44 15.18
CA ASP A 44 3.44 5.56 16.49
C ASP A 44 3.44 6.99 17.06
N ASP A 45 3.23 8.00 16.21
CA ASP A 45 3.01 9.40 16.61
C ASP A 45 1.67 9.62 17.36
N GLY A 46 0.83 8.59 17.46
CA GLY A 46 -0.44 8.62 18.22
C GLY A 46 -1.69 8.78 17.35
N GLU A 47 -1.54 8.90 16.03
CA GLU A 47 -2.67 8.89 15.11
C GLU A 47 -3.25 7.48 14.91
N SER A 48 -4.57 7.35 14.98
CA SER A 48 -5.26 6.09 14.71
C SER A 48 -6.49 6.31 13.85
N TYR A 49 -6.63 5.48 12.81
CA TYR A 49 -7.70 5.53 11.83
C TYR A 49 -8.39 4.18 11.73
N LYS A 50 -9.69 4.21 11.43
CA LYS A 50 -10.49 3.02 11.17
C LYS A 50 -11.23 3.19 9.86
N THR A 51 -11.08 2.23 8.96
CA THR A 51 -11.67 2.26 7.62
C THR A 51 -12.51 1.03 7.37
N ARG A 52 -13.53 1.15 6.53
CA ARG A 52 -14.42 0.04 6.16
C ARG A 52 -14.52 -0.09 4.65
N GLY A 53 -14.15 -1.26 4.14
CA GLY A 53 -14.07 -1.57 2.72
C GLY A 53 -12.78 -1.09 2.07
N SER A 54 -12.45 -1.70 0.93
CA SER A 54 -11.19 -1.49 0.21
C SER A 54 -11.04 -0.03 -0.24
N ASN A 55 -12.12 0.59 -0.70
CA ASN A 55 -12.10 1.99 -1.14
C ASN A 55 -11.79 2.98 0.00
N SER A 56 -12.45 2.82 1.15
CA SER A 56 -12.17 3.66 2.32
C SER A 56 -10.75 3.45 2.83
N PHE A 57 -10.26 2.21 2.78
CA PHE A 57 -8.90 1.87 3.19
C PHE A 57 -7.86 2.54 2.29
N VAL A 58 -7.93 2.33 0.96
CA VAL A 58 -7.01 2.95 0.00
C VAL A 58 -7.04 4.48 0.11
N SER A 59 -8.24 5.07 0.16
CA SER A 59 -8.38 6.53 0.29
C SER A 59 -7.73 7.06 1.57
N GLN A 60 -7.84 6.33 2.69
CA GLN A 60 -7.24 6.75 3.95
C GLN A 60 -5.71 6.64 3.92
N ILE A 61 -5.13 5.58 3.35
CA ILE A 61 -3.68 5.46 3.16
C ILE A 61 -3.17 6.63 2.33
N VAL A 62 -3.82 6.93 1.19
CA VAL A 62 -3.46 8.07 0.34
C VAL A 62 -3.53 9.40 1.11
N LYS A 63 -4.54 9.60 1.94
CA LYS A 63 -4.65 10.81 2.77
C LYS A 63 -3.54 10.92 3.80
N ILE A 64 -3.18 9.82 4.48
CA ILE A 64 -2.12 9.80 5.49
C ILE A 64 -0.78 10.15 4.82
N LEU A 65 -0.46 9.50 3.71
CA LEU A 65 0.75 9.78 2.94
C LEU A 65 0.80 11.24 2.49
N LYS A 66 -0.30 11.77 1.90
CA LYS A 66 -0.38 13.18 1.48
C LYS A 66 -0.22 14.17 2.63
N ASN A 67 -0.87 13.92 3.78
CA ASN A 67 -0.81 14.82 4.93
C ASN A 67 0.58 14.86 5.58
N ARG A 68 1.33 13.76 5.53
CA ARG A 68 2.66 13.64 6.14
C ARG A 68 3.79 14.15 5.25
N GLY A 69 3.47 14.91 4.20
CA GLY A 69 4.48 15.50 3.32
C GLY A 69 5.01 14.55 2.24
N VAL A 70 4.45 13.33 2.13
CA VAL A 70 4.63 12.45 0.95
C VAL A 70 3.76 12.96 -0.20
N ALA A 71 3.96 14.23 -0.54
CA ALA A 71 3.38 14.90 -1.68
C ALA A 71 4.38 14.90 -2.84
N TRP A 72 4.83 13.72 -3.26
CA TRP A 72 5.48 13.56 -4.57
C TRP A 72 4.75 12.47 -5.34
N TRP A 73 3.54 12.82 -5.78
CA TRP A 73 3.01 12.27 -7.03
C TRP A 73 3.61 13.11 -8.16
N ASP A 74 4.93 13.06 -8.30
CA ASP A 74 5.63 13.62 -9.44
C ASP A 74 6.13 12.42 -10.23
N GLU A 75 5.69 12.28 -11.47
CA GLU A 75 6.06 11.19 -12.37
C GLU A 75 7.58 11.07 -12.58
N THR A 76 8.38 12.03 -12.08
CA THR A 76 9.83 12.09 -12.27
C THR A 76 10.67 11.72 -11.03
N LYS A 77 10.08 11.46 -9.85
CA LYS A 77 10.84 10.96 -8.70
C LYS A 77 10.17 9.76 -8.05
N GLU A 78 10.92 8.66 -8.00
CA GLU A 78 10.68 7.50 -7.15
C GLU A 78 10.67 7.92 -5.67
N GLY A 79 9.53 8.42 -5.19
CA GLY A 79 9.23 8.52 -3.76
C GLY A 79 8.93 7.13 -3.21
N GLN A 80 9.66 6.72 -2.17
CA GLN A 80 9.66 5.36 -1.63
C GLN A 80 8.33 4.98 -0.93
N ASP A 81 7.50 5.98 -0.60
CA ASP A 81 6.25 5.81 0.14
C ASP A 81 5.01 5.96 -0.76
N ASN A 82 4.77 4.98 -1.62
CA ASN A 82 3.55 4.91 -2.44
C ASN A 82 2.50 4.02 -1.77
N VAL A 83 1.21 4.34 -1.94
CA VAL A 83 0.10 3.43 -1.60
C VAL A 83 0.29 2.04 -2.19
N TYR A 84 0.91 1.96 -3.37
CA TYR A 84 1.31 0.69 -3.98
C TYR A 84 2.33 -0.07 -3.12
N ASN A 85 3.37 0.57 -2.60
CA ASN A 85 4.39 -0.07 -1.75
C ASN A 85 3.81 -0.53 -0.40
N VAL A 86 2.87 0.22 0.15
CA VAL A 86 2.14 -0.19 1.35
C VAL A 86 1.28 -1.43 1.06
N LEU A 87 0.60 -1.48 -0.09
CA LEU A 87 -0.29 -2.58 -0.45
C LEU A 87 0.44 -3.80 -1.03
N SER A 88 1.62 -3.64 -1.62
CA SER A 88 2.44 -4.75 -2.14
C SER A 88 2.95 -5.68 -1.02
N MET A 89 2.94 -5.22 0.23
CA MET A 89 3.14 -6.10 1.40
C MET A 89 2.13 -7.25 1.47
N TYR A 90 0.98 -7.12 0.81
CA TYR A 90 -0.09 -8.12 0.76
C TYR A 90 -0.07 -8.95 -0.52
N GLU A 91 0.80 -8.64 -1.48
CA GLU A 91 0.92 -9.33 -2.76
C GLU A 91 1.31 -10.81 -2.60
N GLN A 92 2.08 -11.12 -1.55
CA GLN A 92 2.47 -12.47 -1.16
C GLN A 92 1.32 -13.36 -0.66
N PHE A 93 0.12 -12.81 -0.46
CA PHE A 93 -1.10 -13.57 -0.15
C PHE A 93 -1.98 -13.79 -1.39
N GLU A 94 -1.58 -13.22 -2.52
CA GLU A 94 -2.23 -13.38 -3.80
C GLU A 94 -1.46 -14.46 -4.56
N ASP A 95 -2.14 -15.52 -4.98
CA ASP A 95 -1.65 -16.49 -5.98
C ASP A 95 -1.63 -15.78 -7.36
N VAL A 96 -0.97 -14.62 -7.44
CA VAL A 96 -0.95 -13.76 -8.62
C VAL A 96 0.16 -14.24 -9.54
N PRO A 97 -0.17 -14.62 -10.79
CA PRO A 97 0.82 -14.93 -11.80
C PRO A 97 1.78 -13.75 -11.96
N GLN A 98 3.08 -14.02 -11.96
CA GLN A 98 4.18 -13.04 -12.07
C GLN A 98 4.08 -12.06 -13.25
N GLN A 99 3.15 -12.27 -14.18
CA GLN A 99 3.01 -11.52 -15.43
C GLN A 99 2.34 -10.13 -15.24
N GLU A 100 1.37 -9.96 -14.34
CA GLU A 100 0.76 -8.63 -14.06
C GLU A 100 1.69 -7.70 -13.25
N ARG A 101 2.73 -8.25 -12.62
CA ARG A 101 3.69 -7.50 -11.80
C ARG A 101 4.67 -6.65 -12.61
N GLN A 102 4.98 -7.05 -13.85
CA GLN A 102 5.97 -6.37 -14.69
C GLN A 102 5.36 -5.20 -15.48
N ASP A 103 4.06 -5.20 -15.74
CA ASP A 103 3.38 -4.12 -16.47
C ASP A 103 3.10 -2.86 -15.62
N MET A 104 3.18 -2.96 -14.28
CA MET A 104 2.87 -1.83 -13.37
C MET A 104 4.09 -1.18 -12.73
N LEU A 105 5.22 -1.88 -12.67
CA LEU A 105 6.54 -1.31 -12.43
C LEU A 105 7.06 -0.82 -13.78
N GLY A 106 6.60 0.37 -14.20
CA GLY A 106 6.91 0.94 -15.51
C GLY A 106 8.36 0.71 -15.91
N ASN A 107 8.54 0.11 -17.09
CA ASN A 107 9.75 0.04 -17.90
C ASN A 107 10.99 0.72 -17.29
N ASN A 108 11.67 0.04 -16.36
CA ASN A 108 13.09 0.29 -16.13
C ASN A 108 13.89 -0.70 -16.98
N CYS A 109 14.22 -0.24 -18.18
CA CYS A 109 15.41 -0.57 -18.95
C CYS A 109 15.90 -2.02 -18.90
N PHE A 110 15.36 -2.89 -19.76
CA PHE A 110 16.19 -3.94 -20.34
C PHE A 110 16.84 -3.41 -21.63
N VAL A 111 17.93 -2.65 -21.44
CA VAL A 111 18.98 -2.59 -22.45
C VAL A 111 19.65 -3.96 -22.40
N ASN A 112 19.29 -4.86 -23.31
CA ASN A 112 20.15 -5.99 -23.63
C ASN A 112 20.65 -5.77 -25.06
N SER A 113 21.90 -5.27 -25.10
CA SER A 113 22.77 -5.34 -26.26
C SER A 113 22.87 -6.79 -26.74
N HIS A 114 22.78 -6.98 -28.05
CA HIS A 114 23.35 -8.13 -28.74
C HIS A 114 24.16 -7.63 -29.93
#